data_AF-A0A0F5LVK1-F1
#
_entry.id   AF-A0A0F5LVK1-F1
#
_cell.length_a   1.000
_cell.length_b   1.000
_cell.length_c   1.000
_cell.angle_alpha   90.00
_cell.angle_beta   90.00
_cell.angle_gamma   90.00
#
_symmetry.space_group_name_H-M   'P 1'
#
loop_
_entity.id
_entity.type
_entity.pdbx_description
1 polymer ?
#
loop_
_entity_poly.entity_id
_entity_poly.type
_entity_poly.pdbx_seq_one_letter_code
_entity_poly.pdbx_strand_id
1 'polypeptide(L)'
;MTPSLADKLSNSTAPAVAASAAAATAIDFGDDTSEWARDGECDDPRFTGTGVAAELVDADLMKDATDCRAAVEAGTATLRAAADIPAPAITAADIDFGDDSGDWARDGECDDPRFIGTGVAAELLDADLGKDATDCRAAVEAGTATLRTGATDAPALVDIDYGDDSSDWARDGECDDPRFTGRGVASTLLEEDLKADATDCRAAVEAGTATLKGDSVGDTAAATEFDYGSDFSRWANDGQCDDKRFMGEGTDKKLLAEDMFGDATDCKALEAEGKVTIRPVYDPAYAAGAPYDGSAIDFGDNKSDYADDDQCDDPRFEGPGAATTLLDSDLRHDRNDCKALFEAGKIVLLP
;
A
#
# COMPACT_ATOMS: atom_id res chain seq x y z
N MET A 1 44.41 16.76 59.08
CA MET A 1 44.25 15.37 58.63
C MET A 1 42.93 15.28 57.91
N THR A 2 42.96 15.36 56.58
CA THR A 2 41.83 15.20 55.66
C THR A 2 42.32 14.30 54.54
N PRO A 3 41.66 13.18 54.21
CA PRO A 3 42.10 12.33 53.11
C PRO A 3 41.51 12.79 51.77
N SER A 4 42.28 12.41 50.75
CA SER A 4 42.32 12.82 49.35
C SER A 4 41.10 12.41 48.50
N LEU A 5 40.80 13.26 47.51
CA LEU A 5 40.08 12.93 46.28
C LEU A 5 41.05 12.39 45.21
N ALA A 6 40.47 11.72 44.20
CA ALA A 6 40.97 11.39 42.85
C ALA A 6 41.55 9.97 42.57
N ASP A 7 40.75 9.26 41.78
CA ASP A 7 41.08 8.47 40.58
C ASP A 7 42.02 7.26 40.62
N LYS A 8 41.47 6.11 40.21
CA LYS A 8 41.92 5.39 39.00
C LYS A 8 40.95 4.26 38.58
N LEU A 9 40.22 4.55 37.51
CA LEU A 9 39.93 3.73 36.32
C LEU A 9 40.24 2.22 36.37
N SER A 10 39.20 1.41 36.20
CA SER A 10 39.20 0.17 35.41
C SER A 10 37.78 0.02 34.84
N ASN A 11 37.55 0.63 33.68
CA ASN A 11 37.56 -0.02 32.37
C ASN A 11 36.29 -0.85 32.11
N SER A 12 35.36 -0.27 31.34
CA SER A 12 34.44 -0.96 30.43
C SER A 12 33.72 0.07 29.55
N THR A 13 34.47 0.69 28.63
CA THR A 13 33.90 1.38 27.47
C THR A 13 33.95 0.43 26.28
N ALA A 14 32.93 -0.41 26.14
CA ALA A 14 32.66 -1.16 24.92
C ALA A 14 31.19 -1.60 24.87
N PRO A 15 30.26 -0.68 24.52
CA PRO A 15 29.09 -1.15 23.76
C PRO A 15 28.71 -0.28 22.55
N ALA A 16 29.24 0.94 22.40
CA ALA A 16 28.76 1.88 21.38
C ALA A 16 29.27 1.56 19.95
N VAL A 17 30.51 1.10 19.81
CA VAL A 17 31.13 0.86 18.48
C VAL A 17 30.54 -0.39 17.80
N ALA A 18 30.14 -1.40 18.58
CA ALA A 18 29.59 -2.65 18.04
C ALA A 18 28.14 -2.48 17.53
N ALA A 19 27.36 -1.55 18.09
CA ALA A 19 25.99 -1.27 17.65
C ALA A 19 25.94 -0.46 16.34
N SER A 20 26.90 0.45 16.12
CA SER A 20 26.99 1.26 14.90
C SER A 20 27.44 0.45 13.68
N ALA A 21 28.40 -0.47 13.84
CA ALA A 21 28.86 -1.35 12.76
C ALA A 21 27.77 -2.32 12.27
N ALA A 22 26.87 -2.77 13.16
CA ALA A 22 25.74 -3.63 12.82
C ALA A 22 24.63 -2.90 12.04
N ALA A 23 24.50 -1.57 12.22
CA ALA A 23 23.55 -0.75 11.47
C ALA A 23 24.08 -0.43 10.06
N ALA A 24 25.39 -0.23 9.90
CA ALA A 24 26.01 0.05 8.60
C ALA A 24 25.92 -1.13 7.61
N THR A 25 25.83 -2.38 8.09
CA THR A 25 25.76 -3.56 7.21
C THR A 25 24.39 -3.77 6.56
N ALA A 26 23.35 -3.05 6.98
CA ALA A 26 21.98 -3.20 6.47
C ALA A 26 21.50 -2.01 5.61
N ILE A 27 22.28 -0.92 5.54
CA ILE A 27 21.92 0.28 4.79
C ILE A 27 22.41 0.15 3.35
N ASP A 28 21.52 0.35 2.39
CA ASP A 28 21.90 0.52 0.99
C ASP A 28 22.36 1.96 0.74
N PHE A 29 23.67 2.12 0.60
CA PHE A 29 24.32 3.40 0.35
C PHE A 29 24.32 3.79 -1.15
N GLY A 30 23.94 2.89 -2.05
CA GLY A 30 23.94 3.15 -3.50
C GLY A 30 25.32 3.05 -4.16
N ASP A 31 25.61 3.95 -5.10
CA ASP A 31 26.86 4.02 -5.88
C ASP A 31 27.61 5.35 -5.71
N ASP A 32 28.69 5.58 -6.48
CA ASP A 32 29.49 6.82 -6.45
C ASP A 32 29.38 7.57 -7.79
N THR A 33 28.17 7.76 -8.30
CA THR A 33 27.95 8.35 -9.65
C THR A 33 27.71 9.86 -9.66
N SER A 34 27.53 10.53 -8.52
CA SER A 34 27.36 11.98 -8.48
C SER A 34 28.68 12.72 -8.73
N GLU A 35 28.60 14.02 -9.06
CA GLU A 35 29.79 14.87 -9.19
C GLU A 35 30.47 15.18 -7.86
N TRP A 36 29.71 15.02 -6.76
CA TRP A 36 30.14 15.25 -5.38
C TRP A 36 30.60 13.95 -4.68
N ALA A 37 30.40 12.79 -5.31
CA ALA A 37 30.83 11.51 -4.75
C ALA A 37 32.33 11.48 -4.43
N ARG A 38 32.68 10.94 -3.26
CA ARG A 38 34.07 10.80 -2.77
C ARG A 38 34.79 12.12 -2.50
N ASP A 39 34.07 13.17 -2.14
CA ASP A 39 34.66 14.46 -1.78
C ASP A 39 34.96 14.62 -0.27
N GLY A 40 34.50 13.66 0.54
CA GLY A 40 34.70 13.59 1.99
C GLY A 40 33.48 14.01 2.82
N GLU A 41 32.38 14.40 2.19
CA GLU A 41 31.07 14.64 2.82
C GLU A 41 30.03 13.66 2.26
N CYS A 42 29.00 13.31 3.04
CA CYS A 42 27.89 12.50 2.55
C CYS A 42 26.85 13.40 1.87
N ASP A 43 26.71 13.31 0.55
CA ASP A 43 25.79 14.15 -0.25
C ASP A 43 24.39 13.55 -0.39
N ASP A 44 24.18 12.32 0.08
CA ASP A 44 22.89 11.66 -0.03
C ASP A 44 21.86 12.31 0.92
N PRO A 45 20.76 12.89 0.39
CA PRO A 45 19.75 13.61 1.18
C PRO A 45 19.04 12.74 2.24
N ARG A 46 19.12 11.41 2.13
CA ARG A 46 18.57 10.48 3.13
C ARG A 46 19.32 10.53 4.46
N PHE A 47 20.53 11.10 4.50
CA PHE A 47 21.36 11.15 5.71
C PHE A 47 21.30 12.52 6.40
N THR A 48 21.62 12.51 7.70
CA THR A 48 21.80 13.70 8.52
C THR A 48 22.96 13.51 9.48
N GLY A 49 23.62 14.58 9.90
CA GLY A 49 24.72 14.53 10.86
C GLY A 49 25.86 15.47 10.51
N THR A 50 26.99 15.34 11.21
CA THR A 50 28.16 16.21 11.04
C THR A 50 29.06 15.83 9.87
N GLY A 51 28.86 14.66 9.28
CA GLY A 51 29.56 14.20 8.08
C GLY A 51 28.70 14.22 6.83
N VAL A 52 27.60 14.98 6.84
CA VAL A 52 26.66 15.14 5.72
C VAL A 52 26.85 16.54 5.15
N ALA A 53 26.78 16.66 3.83
CA ALA A 53 26.96 17.91 3.12
C ALA A 53 25.97 18.99 3.59
N ALA A 54 26.42 20.24 3.57
CA ALA A 54 25.59 21.36 4.03
C ALA A 54 24.45 21.69 3.05
N GLU A 55 24.65 21.44 1.77
CA GLU A 55 23.65 21.55 0.71
C GLU A 55 23.38 20.15 0.18
N LEU A 56 22.11 19.73 0.20
CA LEU A 56 21.68 18.42 -0.26
C LEU A 56 20.69 18.63 -1.40
N VAL A 57 20.86 17.89 -2.48
CA VAL A 57 19.97 17.93 -3.64
C VAL A 57 19.54 16.53 -4.04
N ASP A 58 18.33 16.41 -4.60
CA ASP A 58 17.76 15.11 -4.98
C ASP A 58 18.58 14.37 -6.04
N ALA A 59 19.37 15.11 -6.83
CA ALA A 59 20.24 14.53 -7.84
C ALA A 59 21.29 13.58 -7.25
N ASP A 60 21.65 13.72 -5.97
CA ASP A 60 22.69 12.98 -5.26
C ASP A 60 22.15 11.81 -4.42
N LEU A 61 20.84 11.58 -4.47
CA LEU A 61 20.17 10.43 -3.85
C LEU A 61 20.81 9.11 -4.28
N MET A 62 21.38 8.37 -3.31
CA MET A 62 22.06 7.08 -3.52
C MET A 62 23.32 7.13 -4.40
N LYS A 63 23.95 8.30 -4.56
CA LYS A 63 25.08 8.46 -5.50
C LYS A 63 26.40 8.84 -4.87
N ASP A 64 26.47 8.82 -3.55
CA ASP A 64 27.69 9.08 -2.79
C ASP A 64 27.91 8.00 -1.69
N ALA A 65 27.96 6.76 -2.15
CA ALA A 65 27.96 5.60 -1.26
C ALA A 65 29.20 5.51 -0.37
N THR A 66 30.37 5.90 -0.90
CA THR A 66 31.65 5.79 -0.19
C THR A 66 31.68 6.70 1.03
N ASP A 67 31.30 7.97 0.89
CA ASP A 67 31.40 8.93 1.98
C ASP A 67 30.24 8.79 2.96
N CYS A 68 29.03 8.50 2.49
CA CYS A 68 27.90 8.16 3.35
C CYS A 68 28.16 6.91 4.21
N ARG A 69 28.77 5.85 3.64
CA ARG A 69 29.18 4.67 4.41
C ARG A 69 30.23 5.05 5.45
N ALA A 70 31.26 5.78 5.06
CA ALA A 70 32.32 6.20 5.97
C ALA A 70 31.77 7.06 7.12
N ALA A 71 30.84 7.96 6.84
CA ALA A 71 30.21 8.82 7.82
C ALA A 71 29.30 8.03 8.80
N VAL A 72 28.59 7.01 8.32
CA VAL A 72 27.78 6.12 9.20
C VAL A 72 28.68 5.21 10.04
N GLU A 73 29.73 4.63 9.47
CA GLU A 73 30.69 3.79 10.20
C GLU A 73 31.48 4.59 11.25
N ALA A 74 31.74 5.87 10.98
CA ALA A 74 32.31 6.80 11.94
C ALA A 74 31.30 7.28 13.01
N GLY A 75 30.01 6.96 12.85
CA GLY A 75 28.93 7.42 13.72
C GLY A 75 28.65 8.92 13.62
N THR A 76 29.07 9.57 12.54
CA THR A 76 28.89 11.01 12.27
C THR A 76 27.69 11.32 11.37
N ALA A 77 27.14 10.31 10.69
CA ALA A 77 25.90 10.39 9.92
C ALA A 77 24.92 9.28 10.33
N THR A 78 23.63 9.57 10.21
CA THR A 78 22.53 8.64 10.46
C THR A 78 21.48 8.79 9.37
N LEU A 79 20.84 7.68 8.98
CA LEU A 79 19.69 7.71 8.08
C LEU A 79 18.52 8.44 8.75
N ARG A 80 17.84 9.33 8.02
CA ARG A 80 16.61 9.99 8.46
C ARG A 80 15.48 8.97 8.60
N ALA A 81 14.54 9.21 9.51
CA ALA A 81 13.29 8.46 9.53
C ALA A 81 12.50 8.80 8.26
N ALA A 82 11.75 7.83 7.70
CA ALA A 82 11.00 8.01 6.44
C ALA A 82 10.05 9.23 6.46
N ALA A 83 9.55 9.62 7.63
CA ALA A 83 8.69 10.80 7.82
C ALA A 83 9.43 12.16 7.80
N ASP A 84 10.77 12.15 7.84
CA ASP A 84 11.64 13.34 7.88
C ASP A 84 12.40 13.58 6.56
N ILE A 85 12.11 12.79 5.51
CA ILE A 85 12.61 13.01 4.15
C ILE A 85 11.57 13.86 3.42
N PRO A 86 11.87 15.11 3.02
CA PRO A 86 11.00 15.85 2.14
C PRO A 86 10.79 15.04 0.86
N ALA A 87 9.54 14.72 0.51
CA ALA A 87 9.23 14.10 -0.77
C ALA A 87 9.72 15.02 -1.90
N PRO A 88 10.32 14.49 -2.98
CA PRO A 88 10.77 15.31 -4.09
C PRO A 88 9.56 16.02 -4.72
N ALA A 89 9.54 17.35 -4.63
CA ALA A 89 8.52 18.16 -5.27
C ALA A 89 8.82 18.26 -6.76
N ILE A 90 8.28 17.34 -7.57
CA ILE A 90 8.36 17.46 -9.03
C ILE A 90 7.51 18.67 -9.44
N THR A 91 8.15 19.67 -10.03
CA THR A 91 7.44 20.86 -10.51
C THR A 91 6.87 20.59 -11.90
N ALA A 92 5.76 21.25 -12.26
CA ALA A 92 5.14 21.12 -13.59
C ALA A 92 6.09 21.49 -14.76
N ALA A 93 7.22 22.16 -14.47
CA ALA A 93 8.24 22.47 -15.46
C ALA A 93 9.09 21.26 -15.88
N ASP A 94 9.14 20.22 -15.05
CA ASP A 94 10.00 19.04 -15.22
C ASP A 94 9.28 17.85 -15.87
N ILE A 95 7.96 17.96 -16.09
CA ILE A 95 7.10 16.90 -16.61
C ILE A 95 6.92 17.04 -18.13
N ASP A 96 7.20 15.96 -18.88
CA ASP A 96 6.85 15.85 -20.30
C ASP A 96 5.40 15.40 -20.48
N PHE A 97 4.52 16.37 -20.66
CA PHE A 97 3.08 16.15 -20.85
C PHE A 97 2.71 15.60 -22.25
N GLY A 98 3.62 15.60 -23.22
CA GLY A 98 3.32 15.16 -24.59
C GLY A 98 2.56 16.20 -25.44
N ASP A 99 1.58 15.76 -26.23
CA ASP A 99 0.76 16.60 -27.12
C ASP A 99 -0.77 16.43 -26.89
N ASP A 100 -1.61 17.04 -27.73
CA ASP A 100 -3.09 16.95 -27.64
C ASP A 100 -3.68 16.16 -28.82
N SER A 101 -3.07 15.04 -29.18
CA SER A 101 -3.48 14.21 -30.34
C SER A 101 -4.53 13.14 -30.04
N GLY A 102 -4.93 12.98 -28.78
CA GLY A 102 -5.90 11.98 -28.32
C GLY A 102 -7.33 12.32 -28.69
N ASP A 103 -8.20 11.31 -28.70
CA ASP A 103 -9.64 11.50 -28.98
C ASP A 103 -10.34 12.27 -27.84
N TRP A 104 -9.79 12.21 -26.63
CA TRP A 104 -10.29 12.85 -25.42
C TRP A 104 -9.52 14.12 -25.03
N ALA A 105 -8.50 14.50 -25.80
CA ALA A 105 -7.70 15.68 -25.49
C ALA A 105 -8.54 16.98 -25.43
N ARG A 106 -8.32 17.80 -24.38
CA ARG A 106 -9.02 19.08 -24.13
C ARG A 106 -10.50 18.94 -23.77
N ASP A 107 -10.89 17.87 -23.09
CA ASP A 107 -12.26 17.68 -22.61
C ASP A 107 -12.48 18.16 -21.16
N GLY A 108 -11.41 18.51 -20.46
CA GLY A 108 -11.42 19.04 -19.10
C GLY A 108 -10.94 18.06 -18.03
N GLU A 109 -10.58 16.84 -18.40
CA GLU A 109 -9.98 15.83 -17.53
C GLU A 109 -8.60 15.42 -18.11
N CYS A 110 -7.68 14.96 -17.26
CA CYS A 110 -6.40 14.41 -17.72
C CYS A 110 -6.55 12.94 -18.10
N ASP A 111 -6.49 12.61 -19.39
CA ASP A 111 -6.65 11.23 -19.88
C ASP A 111 -5.36 10.41 -19.93
N ASP A 112 -4.23 11.03 -19.57
CA ASP A 112 -2.94 10.38 -19.65
C ASP A 112 -2.75 9.38 -18.47
N PRO A 113 -2.60 8.07 -18.75
CA PRO A 113 -2.47 7.03 -17.71
C PRO A 113 -1.22 7.14 -16.84
N ARG A 114 -0.29 8.05 -17.15
CA ARG A 114 0.85 8.40 -16.30
C ARG A 114 0.46 9.24 -15.08
N PHE A 115 -0.72 9.85 -15.06
CA PHE A 115 -1.16 10.73 -13.99
C PHE A 115 -2.21 10.08 -13.09
N ILE A 116 -2.31 10.57 -11.86
CA ILE A 116 -3.34 10.20 -10.88
C ILE A 116 -3.89 11.45 -10.21
N GLY A 117 -5.10 11.39 -9.67
CA GLY A 117 -5.71 12.47 -8.89
C GLY A 117 -7.13 12.82 -9.34
N THR A 118 -7.72 13.82 -8.69
CA THR A 118 -9.10 14.26 -8.92
C THR A 118 -9.32 15.01 -10.23
N GLY A 119 -8.23 15.45 -10.89
CA GLY A 119 -8.26 16.03 -12.23
C GLY A 119 -7.96 15.04 -13.34
N VAL A 120 -7.88 13.74 -13.05
CA VAL A 120 -7.59 12.66 -14.01
C VAL A 120 -8.88 11.93 -14.35
N ALA A 121 -9.04 11.56 -15.62
CA ALA A 121 -10.21 10.85 -16.11
C ALA A 121 -10.42 9.53 -15.36
N ALA A 122 -11.70 9.18 -15.15
CA ALA A 122 -12.05 7.96 -14.43
C ALA A 122 -11.71 6.67 -15.21
N GLU A 123 -11.78 6.74 -16.55
CA GLU A 123 -11.38 5.66 -17.45
C GLU A 123 -10.13 6.09 -18.21
N LEU A 124 -9.04 5.35 -18.02
CA LEU A 124 -7.75 5.64 -18.66
C LEU A 124 -7.43 4.55 -19.67
N LEU A 125 -7.06 4.94 -20.88
CA LEU A 125 -6.67 4.03 -21.93
C LEU A 125 -5.18 4.22 -22.26
N ASP A 126 -4.47 3.11 -22.49
CA ASP A 126 -3.07 3.14 -22.93
C ASP A 126 -2.90 3.93 -24.25
N ALA A 127 -3.98 4.02 -25.06
CA ALA A 127 -4.00 4.79 -26.29
C ALA A 127 -3.82 6.29 -26.08
N ASP A 128 -4.10 6.82 -24.88
CA ASP A 128 -4.09 8.25 -24.53
C ASP A 128 -2.79 8.68 -23.81
N LEU A 129 -1.83 7.76 -23.70
CA LEU A 129 -0.48 8.03 -23.18
C LEU A 129 0.21 9.21 -23.89
N GLY A 130 0.41 10.31 -23.15
CA GLY A 130 1.07 11.52 -23.65
C GLY A 130 0.28 12.28 -24.71
N LYS A 131 -1.04 12.10 -24.77
CA LYS A 131 -1.90 12.66 -25.83
C LYS A 131 -2.92 13.67 -25.36
N ASP A 132 -2.88 14.04 -24.09
CA ASP A 132 -3.75 15.04 -23.48
C ASP A 132 -2.95 16.05 -22.63
N ALA A 133 -1.97 16.70 -23.28
CA ALA A 133 -1.00 17.54 -22.60
C ALA A 133 -1.59 18.79 -21.94
N THR A 134 -2.64 19.38 -22.53
CA THR A 134 -3.25 20.62 -22.04
C THR A 134 -3.94 20.41 -20.71
N ASP A 135 -4.77 19.37 -20.59
CA ASP A 135 -5.58 19.14 -19.39
C ASP A 135 -4.75 18.52 -18.28
N CYS A 136 -3.82 17.60 -18.61
CA CYS A 136 -2.86 17.09 -17.64
C CYS A 136 -1.94 18.17 -17.05
N ARG A 137 -1.50 19.15 -17.86
CA ARG A 137 -0.75 20.30 -17.32
C ARG A 137 -1.61 21.14 -16.39
N ALA A 138 -2.84 21.46 -16.81
CA ALA A 138 -3.76 22.27 -16.02
C ALA A 138 -4.10 21.59 -14.68
N ALA A 139 -4.30 20.27 -14.69
CA ALA A 139 -4.58 19.49 -13.50
C ALA A 139 -3.37 19.43 -12.54
N VAL A 140 -2.14 19.31 -13.06
CA VAL A 140 -0.93 19.40 -12.23
C VAL A 140 -0.74 20.79 -11.65
N GLU A 141 -0.92 21.85 -12.43
CA GLU A 141 -0.81 23.23 -11.96
C GLU A 141 -1.89 23.59 -10.92
N ALA A 142 -3.08 22.98 -11.05
CA ALA A 142 -4.15 23.08 -10.06
C ALA A 142 -3.94 22.21 -8.82
N GLY A 143 -2.94 21.31 -8.84
CA GLY A 143 -2.69 20.34 -7.78
C GLY A 143 -3.74 19.23 -7.69
N THR A 144 -4.55 19.02 -8.73
CA THR A 144 -5.58 17.98 -8.82
C THR A 144 -5.09 16.75 -9.58
N ALA A 145 -3.95 16.82 -10.27
CA ALA A 145 -3.24 15.66 -10.79
C ALA A 145 -1.79 15.66 -10.35
N THR A 146 -1.22 14.48 -10.15
CA THR A 146 0.21 14.26 -9.95
C THR A 146 0.69 13.21 -10.95
N LEU A 147 1.89 13.42 -11.49
CA LEU A 147 2.56 12.38 -12.25
C LEU A 147 2.80 11.20 -11.31
N ARG A 148 2.51 9.98 -11.76
CA ARG A 148 2.94 8.76 -11.08
C ARG A 148 4.48 8.75 -11.11
N THR A 149 5.11 9.36 -10.12
CA THR A 149 6.56 9.35 -10.00
C THR A 149 6.96 7.94 -9.64
N GLY A 150 7.84 7.35 -10.45
CA GLY A 150 8.52 6.09 -10.13
C GLY A 150 9.50 6.24 -8.97
N ALA A 151 9.04 6.70 -7.81
CA ALA A 151 9.77 6.77 -6.56
C ALA A 151 8.90 6.18 -5.43
N THR A 152 9.18 4.90 -5.17
CA THR A 152 9.03 4.20 -3.88
C THR A 152 7.62 4.09 -3.28
N ASP A 153 6.72 3.40 -3.98
CA ASP A 153 5.88 2.36 -3.38
C ASP A 153 5.97 1.11 -4.27
N ALA A 154 7.19 0.74 -4.66
CA ALA A 154 7.46 -0.69 -4.65
C ALA A 154 7.24 -1.10 -3.18
N PRO A 155 6.34 -2.04 -2.86
CA PRO A 155 6.50 -2.76 -1.60
C PRO A 155 7.98 -3.15 -1.57
N ALA A 156 8.67 -2.81 -0.48
CA ALA A 156 10.10 -3.05 -0.33
C ALA A 156 10.45 -4.32 -1.09
N LEU A 157 11.33 -4.26 -2.09
CA LEU A 157 11.74 -5.43 -2.87
C LEU A 157 12.18 -6.48 -1.85
N VAL A 158 11.24 -7.35 -1.47
CA VAL A 158 11.54 -8.72 -1.16
C VAL A 158 12.43 -9.14 -2.31
N ASP A 159 13.56 -9.77 -2.00
CA ASP A 159 14.41 -10.35 -3.01
C ASP A 159 13.58 -11.43 -3.72
N ILE A 160 12.80 -11.03 -4.73
CA ILE A 160 11.88 -11.89 -5.46
C ILE A 160 12.78 -12.82 -6.25
N ASP A 161 12.81 -14.08 -5.84
CA ASP A 161 13.46 -15.13 -6.62
C ASP A 161 12.60 -15.39 -7.87
N TYR A 162 12.93 -14.67 -8.95
CA TYR A 162 12.34 -14.81 -10.28
C TYR A 162 12.72 -16.14 -10.96
N GLY A 163 13.77 -16.82 -10.50
CA GLY A 163 14.23 -18.09 -11.07
C GLY A 163 15.12 -17.95 -12.32
N ASP A 164 14.90 -18.79 -13.33
CA ASP A 164 15.63 -18.83 -14.61
C ASP A 164 14.68 -18.72 -15.83
N ASP A 165 15.19 -18.84 -17.04
CA ASP A 165 14.42 -18.78 -18.31
C ASP A 165 14.33 -20.17 -18.96
N SER A 166 13.99 -21.20 -18.19
CA SER A 166 14.03 -22.60 -18.66
C SER A 166 12.74 -23.14 -19.27
N SER A 167 11.61 -22.40 -19.20
CA SER A 167 10.34 -22.84 -19.80
C SER A 167 10.34 -22.67 -21.33
N ASP A 168 9.38 -23.33 -21.99
CA ASP A 168 9.12 -23.18 -23.42
C ASP A 168 8.54 -21.80 -23.78
N TRP A 169 8.00 -21.09 -22.78
CA TRP A 169 7.35 -19.78 -22.90
C TRP A 169 8.22 -18.62 -22.42
N ALA A 170 9.38 -18.90 -21.82
CA ALA A 170 10.28 -17.85 -21.36
C ALA A 170 10.71 -16.88 -22.48
N ARG A 171 10.76 -15.58 -22.17
CA ARG A 171 11.18 -14.50 -23.08
C ARG A 171 10.24 -14.29 -24.27
N ASP A 172 8.94 -14.55 -24.10
CA ASP A 172 7.93 -14.29 -25.13
C ASP A 172 7.25 -12.91 -24.98
N GLY A 173 7.56 -12.19 -23.90
CA GLY A 173 7.07 -10.85 -23.60
C GLY A 173 5.94 -10.81 -22.56
N GLU A 174 5.53 -11.95 -22.01
CA GLU A 174 4.58 -12.08 -20.91
C GLU A 174 5.22 -12.82 -19.74
N CYS A 175 4.81 -12.55 -18.50
CA CYS A 175 5.26 -13.30 -17.33
C CYS A 175 4.45 -14.59 -17.17
N ASP A 176 5.07 -15.75 -17.38
CA ASP A 176 4.39 -17.05 -17.30
C ASP A 176 4.38 -17.68 -15.90
N ASP A 177 5.05 -17.06 -14.94
CA ASP A 177 5.16 -17.63 -13.60
C ASP A 177 3.82 -17.53 -12.84
N PRO A 178 3.22 -18.67 -12.43
CA PRO A 178 1.91 -18.72 -11.78
C PRO A 178 1.86 -17.97 -10.43
N ARG A 179 3.01 -17.64 -9.83
CA ARG A 179 3.10 -16.81 -8.63
C ARG A 179 2.76 -15.35 -8.90
N PHE A 180 2.71 -14.87 -10.14
CA PHE A 180 2.43 -13.46 -10.42
C PHE A 180 1.00 -13.24 -10.92
N THR A 181 0.52 -12.00 -10.79
CA THR A 181 -0.75 -11.50 -11.32
C THR A 181 -0.56 -10.12 -11.93
N GLY A 182 -1.42 -9.72 -12.88
CA GLY A 182 -1.38 -8.40 -13.50
C GLY A 182 -1.44 -8.46 -15.02
N ARG A 183 -1.45 -7.30 -15.68
CA ARG A 183 -1.60 -7.20 -17.15
C ARG A 183 -0.35 -7.64 -17.93
N GLY A 184 0.80 -7.71 -17.28
CA GLY A 184 2.03 -8.25 -17.85
C GLY A 184 2.22 -9.75 -17.60
N VAL A 185 1.21 -10.43 -17.07
CA VAL A 185 1.23 -11.87 -16.77
C VAL A 185 0.42 -12.61 -17.84
N ALA A 186 0.95 -13.75 -18.29
CA ALA A 186 0.33 -14.56 -19.32
C ALA A 186 -1.09 -14.96 -18.94
N SER A 187 -1.97 -14.99 -19.93
CA SER A 187 -3.39 -15.34 -19.73
C SER A 187 -3.62 -16.80 -19.33
N THR A 188 -2.64 -17.67 -19.61
CA THR A 188 -2.64 -19.08 -19.24
C THR A 188 -1.37 -19.35 -18.44
N LEU A 189 -1.51 -19.81 -17.20
CA LEU A 189 -0.39 -20.08 -16.31
C LEU A 189 -0.35 -21.59 -16.01
N LEU A 190 0.82 -22.21 -16.15
CA LEU A 190 1.02 -23.62 -15.83
C LEU A 190 1.95 -23.75 -14.61
N GLU A 191 1.72 -24.77 -13.79
CA GLU A 191 2.60 -25.04 -12.63
C GLU A 191 4.04 -25.37 -13.04
N GLU A 192 4.25 -25.87 -14.26
CA GLU A 192 5.57 -26.17 -14.81
C GLU A 192 6.41 -24.92 -15.14
N ASP A 193 5.76 -23.76 -15.29
CA ASP A 193 6.41 -22.46 -15.57
C ASP A 193 6.81 -21.70 -14.30
N LEU A 194 6.61 -22.30 -13.13
CA LEU A 194 7.04 -21.75 -11.84
C LEU A 194 8.55 -21.47 -11.85
N LYS A 195 8.95 -20.20 -11.66
CA LYS A 195 10.35 -19.75 -11.64
C LYS A 195 11.12 -20.01 -12.94
N ALA A 196 10.41 -20.17 -14.06
CA ALA A 196 11.03 -20.59 -15.32
C ALA A 196 10.95 -19.53 -16.43
N ASP A 197 10.47 -18.32 -16.10
CA ASP A 197 10.41 -17.16 -16.98
C ASP A 197 10.87 -15.87 -16.25
N ALA A 198 12.12 -15.88 -15.79
CA ALA A 198 12.64 -14.84 -14.93
C ALA A 198 12.78 -13.47 -15.60
N THR A 199 13.12 -13.44 -16.89
CA THR A 199 13.37 -12.20 -17.62
C THR A 199 12.09 -11.37 -17.78
N ASP A 200 11.00 -11.99 -18.20
CA ASP A 200 9.76 -11.28 -18.49
C ASP A 200 9.00 -10.97 -17.20
N CYS A 201 9.01 -11.87 -16.20
CA CYS A 201 8.46 -11.57 -14.88
C CYS A 201 9.18 -10.43 -14.17
N ARG A 202 10.51 -10.31 -14.30
CA ARG A 202 11.25 -9.16 -13.76
C ARG A 202 10.84 -7.87 -14.50
N ALA A 203 10.85 -7.90 -15.83
CA ALA A 203 10.48 -6.74 -16.64
C ALA A 203 9.04 -6.28 -16.36
N ALA A 204 8.11 -7.22 -16.18
CA ALA A 204 6.73 -6.92 -15.87
C ALA A 204 6.57 -6.33 -14.46
N VAL A 205 7.32 -6.80 -13.46
CA VAL A 205 7.34 -6.17 -12.12
C VAL A 205 7.96 -4.78 -12.16
N GLU A 206 9.10 -4.61 -12.84
CA GLU A 206 9.76 -3.29 -13.01
C GLU A 206 8.87 -2.29 -13.76
N ALA A 207 8.05 -2.77 -14.70
CA ALA A 207 7.06 -1.97 -15.42
C ALA A 207 5.75 -1.74 -14.61
N GLY A 208 5.63 -2.31 -13.41
CA GLY A 208 4.42 -2.24 -12.58
C GLY A 208 3.21 -2.96 -13.20
N THR A 209 3.44 -3.91 -14.10
CA THR A 209 2.41 -4.68 -14.81
C THR A 209 2.23 -6.10 -14.26
N ALA A 210 3.13 -6.56 -13.39
CA ALA A 210 3.01 -7.81 -12.63
C ALA A 210 3.28 -7.60 -11.13
N THR A 211 2.63 -8.40 -10.29
CA THR A 211 2.74 -8.39 -8.82
C THR A 211 2.78 -9.82 -8.29
N LEU A 212 3.65 -10.11 -7.32
CA LEU A 212 3.75 -11.44 -6.70
C LEU A 212 2.54 -11.72 -5.80
N LYS A 213 1.84 -12.82 -6.06
CA LYS A 213 0.78 -13.36 -5.22
C LYS A 213 1.39 -13.79 -3.88
N GLY A 214 1.04 -13.07 -2.81
CA GLY A 214 1.52 -13.37 -1.46
C GLY A 214 2.49 -12.35 -0.86
N ASP A 215 2.77 -11.21 -1.51
CA ASP A 215 3.43 -10.04 -0.88
C ASP A 215 2.52 -9.27 0.10
N SER A 216 1.73 -10.02 0.85
CA SER A 216 1.17 -9.61 2.12
C SER A 216 1.72 -10.52 3.21
N VAL A 217 3.04 -10.55 3.40
CA VAL A 217 3.61 -11.16 4.60
C VAL A 217 4.74 -10.30 5.16
N GLY A 218 4.41 -9.55 6.21
CA GLY A 218 5.34 -9.28 7.29
C GLY A 218 5.92 -7.87 7.36
N ASP A 219 5.07 -6.84 7.43
CA ASP A 219 5.42 -5.68 8.24
C ASP A 219 4.56 -5.66 9.50
N THR A 220 5.24 -5.47 10.62
CA THR A 220 4.65 -5.43 11.95
C THR A 220 3.80 -4.17 12.10
N ALA A 221 2.48 -4.34 12.20
CA ALA A 221 1.57 -3.47 12.95
C ALA A 221 1.84 -1.95 12.84
N ALA A 222 1.88 -1.42 11.61
CA ALA A 222 1.35 -0.09 11.35
C ALA A 222 -0.02 -0.34 10.68
N ALA A 223 -1.07 0.27 11.26
CA ALA A 223 -2.45 0.08 10.82
C ALA A 223 -2.54 0.20 9.30
N THR A 224 -3.01 -0.87 8.64
CA THR A 224 -3.72 -0.74 7.37
C THR A 224 -4.76 0.35 7.55
N GLU A 225 -4.50 1.51 6.96
CA GLU A 225 -5.44 2.62 7.00
C GLU A 225 -6.77 2.12 6.44
N PHE A 226 -7.86 2.35 7.18
CA PHE A 226 -9.18 1.93 6.75
C PHE A 226 -9.54 2.67 5.46
N ASP A 227 -9.89 1.96 4.39
CA ASP A 227 -10.28 2.57 3.13
C ASP A 227 -11.69 3.17 3.24
N TYR A 228 -11.79 4.49 3.37
CA TYR A 228 -13.08 5.18 3.46
C TYR A 228 -13.79 5.30 2.10
N GLY A 229 -13.12 5.06 0.97
CA GLY A 229 -13.70 5.26 -0.36
C GLY A 229 -13.68 6.72 -0.85
N SER A 230 -14.72 7.12 -1.60
CA SER A 230 -14.90 8.46 -2.18
C SER A 230 -16.31 9.01 -1.95
N ASP A 231 -16.64 10.19 -2.50
CA ASP A 231 -17.94 10.85 -2.31
C ASP A 231 -18.88 10.65 -3.51
N PHE A 232 -18.95 9.43 -4.04
CA PHE A 232 -19.75 9.14 -5.25
C PHE A 232 -21.25 9.02 -4.98
N SER A 233 -21.66 8.74 -3.74
CA SER A 233 -23.07 8.55 -3.41
C SER A 233 -23.84 9.86 -3.58
N ARG A 234 -25.12 9.76 -3.96
CA ARG A 234 -26.03 10.91 -3.96
C ARG A 234 -26.26 11.48 -2.55
N TRP A 235 -25.92 10.73 -1.51
CA TRP A 235 -26.03 11.12 -0.12
C TRP A 235 -24.70 11.61 0.46
N ALA A 236 -23.62 11.62 -0.34
CA ALA A 236 -22.34 12.12 0.12
C ALA A 236 -22.41 13.60 0.51
N ASN A 237 -21.65 13.97 1.54
CA ASN A 237 -21.55 15.36 2.03
C ASN A 237 -22.88 15.96 2.52
N ASP A 238 -23.78 15.14 3.07
CA ASP A 238 -25.05 15.57 3.65
C ASP A 238 -25.00 15.81 5.18
N GLY A 239 -23.87 15.48 5.80
CA GLY A 239 -23.60 15.61 7.23
C GLY A 239 -23.91 14.35 8.06
N GLN A 240 -24.27 13.24 7.41
CA GLN A 240 -24.38 11.90 8.00
C GLN A 240 -23.37 10.97 7.32
N CYS A 241 -23.04 9.85 7.95
CA CYS A 241 -22.24 8.79 7.31
C CYS A 241 -23.18 7.72 6.74
N ASP A 242 -23.32 7.69 5.42
CA ASP A 242 -24.22 6.78 4.69
C ASP A 242 -23.59 5.42 4.36
N ASP A 243 -22.34 5.19 4.78
CA ASP A 243 -21.63 3.95 4.56
C ASP A 243 -21.99 2.86 5.60
N LYS A 244 -22.50 1.72 5.09
CA LYS A 244 -22.87 0.53 5.89
C LYS A 244 -21.77 -0.02 6.80
N ARG A 245 -20.50 0.24 6.47
CA ARG A 245 -19.34 -0.22 7.23
C ARG A 245 -19.16 0.54 8.54
N PHE A 246 -19.95 1.58 8.77
CA PHE A 246 -19.97 2.35 10.01
C PHE A 246 -21.23 2.06 10.83
N MET A 247 -21.15 2.38 12.12
CA MET A 247 -22.28 2.42 13.05
C MET A 247 -22.14 3.62 13.99
N GLY A 248 -23.24 4.18 14.46
CA GLY A 248 -23.20 5.25 15.48
C GLY A 248 -24.37 6.21 15.39
N GLU A 249 -24.29 7.32 16.12
CA GLU A 249 -25.33 8.37 16.08
C GLU A 249 -25.22 9.27 14.83
N GLY A 250 -24.05 9.27 14.18
CA GLY A 250 -23.78 10.01 12.97
C GLY A 250 -24.14 9.28 11.67
N THR A 251 -24.51 7.99 11.71
CA THR A 251 -24.89 7.25 10.50
C THR A 251 -26.34 7.51 10.09
N ASP A 252 -26.66 7.41 8.81
CA ASP A 252 -28.06 7.47 8.35
C ASP A 252 -28.90 6.32 8.93
N LYS A 253 -30.21 6.55 9.04
CA LYS A 253 -31.16 5.56 9.57
C LYS A 253 -31.38 4.38 8.64
N LYS A 254 -31.01 4.50 7.36
CA LYS A 254 -31.16 3.53 6.29
C LYS A 254 -29.90 3.48 5.44
N LEU A 255 -28.89 2.81 5.96
CA LEU A 255 -27.70 2.48 5.22
C LEU A 255 -28.07 1.55 4.05
N LEU A 256 -27.63 1.86 2.82
CA LEU A 256 -27.85 1.04 1.62
C LEU A 256 -26.53 0.38 1.17
N ALA A 257 -26.63 -0.74 0.44
CA ALA A 257 -25.42 -1.46 0.03
C ALA A 257 -24.65 -0.69 -1.06
N GLU A 258 -25.39 0.06 -1.87
CA GLU A 258 -24.88 0.86 -2.97
C GLU A 258 -24.16 2.13 -2.50
N ASP A 259 -24.36 2.55 -1.24
CA ASP A 259 -23.75 3.74 -0.63
C ASP A 259 -22.44 3.40 0.11
N MET A 260 -22.06 2.12 0.16
CA MET A 260 -20.78 1.68 0.73
C MET A 260 -19.62 2.29 -0.06
N PHE A 261 -18.60 2.81 0.64
CA PHE A 261 -17.48 3.58 0.07
C PHE A 261 -17.88 4.91 -0.60
N GLY A 262 -19.13 5.33 -0.47
CA GLY A 262 -19.70 6.44 -1.25
C GLY A 262 -19.82 7.76 -0.53
N ASP A 263 -19.39 7.83 0.73
CA ASP A 263 -19.55 9.00 1.58
C ASP A 263 -18.33 9.19 2.51
N ALA A 264 -17.15 9.21 1.91
CA ALA A 264 -15.89 9.20 2.63
C ALA A 264 -15.70 10.46 3.50
N THR A 265 -16.08 11.64 3.01
CA THR A 265 -15.86 12.90 3.72
C THR A 265 -16.62 12.95 5.05
N ASP A 266 -17.91 12.62 5.07
CA ASP A 266 -18.71 12.67 6.30
C ASP A 266 -18.35 11.52 7.24
N CYS A 267 -18.12 10.31 6.72
CA CYS A 267 -17.69 9.18 7.55
C CYS A 267 -16.34 9.44 8.24
N LYS A 268 -15.35 10.03 7.57
CA LYS A 268 -14.08 10.44 8.19
C LYS A 268 -14.29 11.50 9.27
N ALA A 269 -15.09 12.53 8.97
CA ALA A 269 -15.34 13.62 9.90
C ALA A 269 -16.05 13.11 11.18
N LEU A 270 -17.11 12.31 11.01
CA LEU A 270 -17.90 11.79 12.12
C LEU A 270 -17.14 10.74 12.94
N GLU A 271 -16.23 9.98 12.34
CA GLU A 271 -15.37 9.04 13.05
C GLU A 271 -14.30 9.78 13.87
N ALA A 272 -13.68 10.83 13.32
CA ALA A 272 -12.78 11.71 14.05
C ALA A 272 -13.48 12.44 15.22
N GLU A 273 -14.77 12.73 15.09
CA GLU A 273 -15.62 13.27 16.17
C GLU A 273 -16.06 12.21 17.19
N GLY A 274 -15.84 10.91 16.92
CA GLY A 274 -16.27 9.79 17.75
C GLY A 274 -17.78 9.53 17.71
N LYS A 275 -18.50 10.07 16.73
CA LYS A 275 -19.95 9.87 16.53
C LYS A 275 -20.29 8.59 15.78
N VAL A 276 -19.34 8.10 14.98
CA VAL A 276 -19.42 6.80 14.31
C VAL A 276 -18.15 6.00 14.56
N THR A 277 -18.26 4.68 14.41
CA THR A 277 -17.15 3.74 14.49
C THR A 277 -17.27 2.72 13.36
N ILE A 278 -16.14 2.28 12.82
CA ILE A 278 -16.07 1.18 11.86
C ILE A 278 -16.61 -0.08 12.53
N ARG A 279 -17.47 -0.84 11.83
CA ARG A 279 -17.94 -2.12 12.36
C ARG A 279 -16.77 -3.11 12.37
N PRO A 280 -16.62 -3.93 13.43
CA PRO A 280 -15.46 -4.79 13.61
C PRO A 280 -15.10 -5.65 12.39
N VAL A 281 -16.09 -6.20 11.70
CA VAL A 281 -15.87 -7.08 10.54
C VAL A 281 -15.23 -6.38 9.33
N TYR A 282 -15.38 -5.06 9.22
CA TYR A 282 -14.74 -4.26 8.17
C TYR A 282 -13.42 -3.65 8.64
N ASP A 283 -13.04 -3.82 9.90
CA ASP A 283 -11.72 -3.44 10.40
C ASP A 283 -10.69 -4.44 9.85
N PRO A 284 -9.68 -3.99 9.10
CA PRO A 284 -8.65 -4.89 8.59
C PRO A 284 -7.93 -5.69 9.68
N ALA A 285 -7.84 -5.17 10.91
CA ALA A 285 -7.25 -5.89 12.04
C ALA A 285 -8.10 -7.10 12.48
N TYR A 286 -9.42 -7.05 12.29
CA TYR A 286 -10.29 -8.21 12.48
C TYR A 286 -10.04 -9.23 11.36
N ALA A 287 -10.06 -8.83 10.09
CA ALA A 287 -9.80 -9.76 8.99
C ALA A 287 -8.42 -10.45 9.13
N ALA A 288 -7.39 -9.72 9.57
CA ALA A 288 -6.06 -10.26 9.86
C ALA A 288 -6.01 -11.25 11.04
N GLY A 289 -7.03 -11.26 11.91
CA GLY A 289 -7.16 -12.17 13.03
C GLY A 289 -7.66 -13.58 12.66
N ALA A 290 -8.08 -13.79 11.41
CA ALA A 290 -8.46 -15.10 10.90
C ALA A 290 -7.25 -16.07 10.82
N PRO A 291 -7.44 -17.40 10.97
CA PRO A 291 -8.72 -18.08 11.09
C PRO A 291 -9.31 -18.05 12.51
N TYR A 292 -10.61 -17.81 12.61
CA TYR A 292 -11.33 -17.80 13.89
C TYR A 292 -11.78 -19.19 14.32
N ASP A 293 -11.78 -19.46 15.63
CA ASP A 293 -12.32 -20.70 16.19
C ASP A 293 -13.85 -20.64 16.29
N GLY A 294 -14.54 -21.29 15.35
CA GLY A 294 -16.00 -21.42 15.36
C GLY A 294 -16.54 -22.55 16.26
N SER A 295 -15.69 -23.31 16.96
CA SER A 295 -16.12 -24.54 17.65
C SER A 295 -17.14 -24.32 18.77
N ALA A 296 -17.17 -23.13 19.36
CA ALA A 296 -18.12 -22.76 20.41
C ALA A 296 -19.48 -22.24 19.87
N ILE A 297 -19.58 -22.01 18.56
CA ILE A 297 -20.77 -21.43 17.93
C ILE A 297 -21.66 -22.54 17.39
N ASP A 298 -22.94 -22.52 17.77
CA ASP A 298 -23.96 -23.37 17.15
C ASP A 298 -24.42 -22.72 15.84
N PHE A 299 -23.84 -23.19 14.73
CA PHE A 299 -24.19 -22.81 13.37
C PHE A 299 -25.43 -23.56 12.82
N GLY A 300 -25.87 -24.64 13.48
CA GLY A 300 -27.07 -25.37 13.09
C GLY A 300 -26.94 -26.34 11.91
N ASP A 301 -27.88 -26.29 10.97
CA ASP A 301 -27.96 -27.16 9.77
C ASP A 301 -28.02 -26.38 8.45
N ASN A 302 -28.26 -27.06 7.32
CA ASN A 302 -28.36 -26.46 5.97
C ASN A 302 -29.75 -26.79 5.39
N LYS A 303 -30.82 -26.22 5.94
CA LYS A 303 -32.19 -26.63 5.59
C LYS A 303 -33.10 -25.51 5.13
N SER A 304 -32.62 -24.26 5.13
CA SER A 304 -33.35 -23.17 4.50
C SER A 304 -33.32 -23.32 2.98
N ASP A 305 -34.17 -22.55 2.30
CA ASP A 305 -34.19 -22.47 0.83
C ASP A 305 -32.93 -21.76 0.28
N TYR A 306 -32.17 -21.09 1.15
CA TYR A 306 -30.99 -20.30 0.82
C TYR A 306 -29.67 -20.90 1.34
N ALA A 307 -29.73 -22.04 2.04
CA ALA A 307 -28.52 -22.71 2.53
C ALA A 307 -27.58 -23.17 1.41
N ASP A 308 -26.27 -23.12 1.68
CA ASP A 308 -25.19 -23.53 0.74
C ASP A 308 -25.20 -22.69 -0.57
N ASP A 309 -25.41 -21.37 -0.47
CA ASP A 309 -25.42 -20.40 -1.58
C ASP A 309 -24.22 -19.44 -1.61
N ASP A 310 -23.18 -19.73 -0.81
CA ASP A 310 -21.97 -18.95 -0.59
C ASP A 310 -22.16 -17.64 0.21
N GLN A 311 -23.37 -17.36 0.72
CA GLN A 311 -23.64 -16.30 1.68
C GLN A 311 -24.15 -16.88 2.99
N CYS A 312 -23.92 -16.18 4.10
CA CYS A 312 -24.50 -16.53 5.40
C CYS A 312 -25.88 -15.88 5.57
N ASP A 313 -26.95 -16.67 5.56
CA ASP A 313 -28.32 -16.18 5.74
C ASP A 313 -28.75 -16.05 7.21
N ASP A 314 -27.94 -16.57 8.14
CA ASP A 314 -28.31 -16.58 9.55
C ASP A 314 -28.32 -15.15 10.11
N PRO A 315 -29.48 -14.64 10.59
CA PRO A 315 -29.64 -13.25 11.05
C PRO A 315 -28.78 -12.88 12.26
N ARG A 316 -28.10 -13.84 12.90
CA ARG A 316 -27.15 -13.58 13.98
C ARG A 316 -25.81 -13.07 13.48
N PHE A 317 -25.51 -13.17 12.19
CA PHE A 317 -24.22 -12.76 11.64
C PHE A 317 -24.35 -11.48 10.82
N GLU A 318 -23.29 -10.68 10.80
CA GLU A 318 -23.15 -9.53 9.91
C GLU A 318 -21.77 -9.51 9.25
N GLY A 319 -21.68 -8.94 8.05
CA GLY A 319 -20.41 -8.71 7.35
C GLY A 319 -20.52 -8.91 5.83
N PRO A 320 -19.41 -8.72 5.10
CA PRO A 320 -19.34 -8.89 3.65
C PRO A 320 -19.88 -10.22 3.11
N GLY A 321 -19.82 -11.29 3.90
CA GLY A 321 -20.34 -12.61 3.52
C GLY A 321 -21.78 -12.87 3.93
N ALA A 322 -22.44 -11.97 4.67
CA ALA A 322 -23.82 -12.18 5.11
C ALA A 322 -24.81 -11.78 4.01
N ALA A 323 -25.94 -12.49 3.94
CA ALA A 323 -27.00 -12.16 3.02
C ALA A 323 -27.56 -10.76 3.28
N THR A 324 -27.91 -10.05 2.21
CA THR A 324 -28.45 -8.68 2.31
C THR A 324 -29.87 -8.64 2.90
N THR A 325 -30.63 -9.73 2.74
CA THR A 325 -31.98 -9.89 3.28
C THR A 325 -31.97 -11.07 4.24
N LEU A 326 -32.11 -10.78 5.53
CA LEU A 326 -32.09 -11.79 6.58
C LEU A 326 -33.52 -12.11 7.02
N LEU A 327 -33.89 -13.39 7.04
CA LEU A 327 -35.20 -13.86 7.49
C LEU A 327 -35.06 -14.66 8.79
N ASP A 328 -36.04 -14.53 9.68
CA ASP A 328 -36.10 -15.34 10.91
C ASP A 328 -36.15 -16.85 10.62
N SER A 329 -36.63 -17.25 9.44
CA SER A 329 -36.67 -18.64 9.00
C SER A 329 -35.30 -19.26 8.75
N ASP A 330 -34.26 -18.44 8.54
CA ASP A 330 -32.92 -18.90 8.17
C ASP A 330 -31.98 -18.99 9.38
N LEU A 331 -32.48 -18.67 10.57
CA LEU A 331 -31.78 -18.83 11.84
C LEU A 331 -31.28 -20.26 12.04
N ARG A 332 -29.95 -20.44 12.07
CA ARG A 332 -29.27 -21.75 12.21
C ARG A 332 -29.58 -22.74 11.09
N HIS A 333 -29.92 -22.24 9.91
CA HIS A 333 -30.30 -23.09 8.78
C HIS A 333 -29.36 -22.99 7.59
N ASP A 334 -28.23 -22.30 7.75
CA ASP A 334 -27.18 -22.18 6.77
C ASP A 334 -25.77 -22.34 7.40
N ARG A 335 -25.52 -23.54 7.94
CA ARG A 335 -24.33 -23.82 8.74
C ARG A 335 -23.04 -23.68 7.95
N ASN A 336 -22.98 -24.25 6.74
CA ASN A 336 -21.70 -24.39 6.04
C ASN A 336 -21.12 -23.02 5.66
N ASP A 337 -21.95 -22.14 5.10
CA ASP A 337 -21.51 -20.83 4.63
C ASP A 337 -21.20 -19.91 5.82
N CYS A 338 -22.12 -19.82 6.80
CA CYS A 338 -21.87 -19.07 8.02
C CYS A 338 -20.61 -19.54 8.76
N LYS A 339 -20.35 -20.85 8.85
CA LYS A 339 -19.13 -21.36 9.49
C LYS A 339 -17.89 -20.96 8.68
N ALA A 340 -17.89 -21.22 7.38
CA ALA A 340 -16.75 -20.93 6.52
C ALA A 340 -16.40 -19.44 6.52
N LEU A 341 -17.41 -18.58 6.41
CA LEU A 341 -17.25 -17.13 6.40
C LEU A 341 -16.82 -16.58 7.77
N PHE A 342 -17.32 -17.12 8.87
CA PHE A 342 -16.90 -16.72 10.21
C PHE A 342 -15.43 -17.08 10.44
N GLU A 343 -15.04 -18.32 10.13
CA GLU A 343 -13.67 -18.79 10.29
C GLU A 343 -12.70 -18.03 9.38
N ALA A 344 -13.16 -17.58 8.21
CA ALA A 344 -12.40 -16.72 7.30
C ALA A 344 -12.35 -15.24 7.71
N GLY A 345 -13.00 -14.84 8.81
CA GLY A 345 -13.03 -13.44 9.27
C GLY A 345 -13.88 -12.51 8.41
N LYS A 346 -14.77 -13.06 7.56
CA LYS A 346 -15.63 -12.29 6.65
C LYS A 346 -17.00 -11.94 7.24
N ILE A 347 -17.37 -12.56 8.36
CA ILE A 347 -18.56 -12.22 9.14
C ILE A 347 -18.22 -12.26 10.63
N VAL A 348 -19.04 -11.58 11.44
CA VAL A 348 -18.97 -11.62 12.91
C VAL A 348 -20.32 -12.03 13.47
N LEU A 349 -20.29 -12.75 14.60
CA LEU A 349 -21.50 -13.08 15.35
C LEU A 349 -21.91 -11.86 16.20
N LEU A 350 -23.16 -11.40 16.02
CA LEU A 350 -23.75 -10.33 16.81
C LEU A 350 -23.97 -10.78 18.27
N PRO A 351 -23.79 -9.87 19.25
CA PRO A 351 -23.88 -10.18 20.69
C PRO A 351 -25.28 -10.51 21.21
#